data_AF-A0A0L6UDI4-F1
#
_entry.id   AF-A0A0L6UDI4-F1
#
_cell.length_a   1.000
_cell.length_b   1.000
_cell.length_c   1.000
_cell.angle_alpha   90.00
_cell.angle_beta   90.00
_cell.angle_gamma   90.00
#
_symmetry.space_group_name_H-M   'P 1'
#
loop_
_entity.id
_entity.type
_entity.pdbx_description
1 polymer ?
#
loop_
_entity_poly.entity_id
_entity_poly.type
_entity_poly.pdbx_seq_one_letter_code
_entity_poly.pdbx_strand_id
1 'polypeptide(L)'
;MTVGAKEIQFTQADWMQIKHLNNELEPFNFLTKEMEGDGPTGAFVLANYYQAIKDLKKKEAASSRENAFHPMYHKMITKLEEYQEEALECEPL
;
A
#
# COMPACT_ATOMS: atom_id res chain seq x y z
N MET A 1 -14.21 24.25 -33.10
CA MET A 1 -14.44 22.80 -32.92
C MET A 1 -14.19 22.50 -31.45
N THR A 2 -15.25 22.32 -30.66
CA THR A 2 -15.15 21.92 -29.25
C THR A 2 -14.92 20.42 -29.20
N VAL A 3 -13.77 19.99 -28.67
CA VAL A 3 -13.55 18.58 -28.33
C VAL A 3 -14.47 18.27 -27.15
N GLY A 4 -15.56 17.56 -27.40
CA GLY A 4 -16.46 17.11 -26.34
C GLY A 4 -15.72 16.15 -25.42
N ALA A 5 -15.70 16.45 -24.11
CA ALA A 5 -15.15 15.54 -23.11
C ALA A 5 -15.91 14.21 -23.19
N LYS A 6 -15.18 13.13 -23.46
CA LYS A 6 -15.75 11.78 -23.50
C LYS A 6 -16.00 11.36 -22.05
N GLU A 7 -17.26 11.29 -21.66
CA GLU A 7 -17.65 10.89 -20.31
C GLU A 7 -17.30 9.41 -20.11
N ILE A 8 -16.40 9.12 -19.17
CA ILE A 8 -16.03 7.74 -18.84
C ILE A 8 -17.13 7.16 -17.95
N GLN A 9 -17.82 6.15 -18.45
CA GLN A 9 -18.87 5.45 -17.73
C GLN A 9 -18.29 4.14 -17.17
N PHE A 10 -18.30 3.99 -15.86
CA PHE A 10 -17.83 2.77 -15.19
C PHE A 10 -18.94 1.74 -15.12
N THR A 11 -18.60 0.48 -15.41
CA THR A 11 -19.49 -0.65 -15.21
C THR A 11 -19.57 -1.02 -13.73
N GLN A 12 -20.57 -1.83 -13.36
CA GLN A 12 -20.65 -2.40 -12.01
C GLN A 12 -19.39 -3.22 -11.65
N ALA A 13 -18.81 -3.93 -12.62
CA ALA A 13 -17.58 -4.70 -12.42
C ALA A 13 -16.39 -3.79 -12.10
N ASP A 14 -16.29 -2.63 -12.75
CA ASP A 14 -15.25 -1.65 -12.46
C ASP A 14 -15.39 -1.11 -11.04
N TRP A 15 -16.61 -0.77 -10.61
CA TRP A 15 -16.87 -0.33 -9.24
C TRP A 15 -16.52 -1.39 -8.19
N MET A 16 -16.76 -2.67 -8.47
CA MET A 16 -16.36 -3.76 -7.58
C MET A 16 -14.83 -3.85 -7.46
N GLN A 17 -14.10 -3.70 -8.57
CA GLN A 17 -12.63 -3.68 -8.56
C GLN A 17 -12.08 -2.47 -7.81
N ILE A 18 -12.67 -1.28 -8.01
CA ILE A 18 -12.28 -0.06 -7.27
C ILE A 18 -12.52 -0.24 -5.77
N LYS A 19 -13.67 -0.80 -5.38
CA LYS A 19 -13.94 -1.08 -3.96
C LYS A 19 -12.93 -2.07 -3.39
N HIS A 20 -12.60 -3.12 -4.12
CA HIS A 20 -11.60 -4.08 -3.68
C HIS A 20 -10.23 -3.43 -3.52
N LEU A 21 -9.81 -2.60 -4.48
CA LEU A 21 -8.57 -1.82 -4.40
C LEU A 21 -8.57 -0.91 -3.16
N ASN A 22 -9.64 -0.17 -2.91
CA ASN A 22 -9.75 0.71 -1.74
C ASN A 22 -9.60 -0.07 -0.43
N ASN A 23 -10.22 -1.25 -0.32
CA ASN A 23 -10.09 -2.10 0.85
C ASN A 23 -8.65 -2.63 1.02
N GLU A 24 -7.95 -2.95 -0.07
CA GLU A 24 -6.55 -3.37 0.00
C GLU A 24 -5.62 -2.23 0.41
N LEU A 25 -5.94 -0.99 0.04
CA LEU A 25 -5.15 0.20 0.34
C LEU A 25 -5.45 0.80 1.73
N GLU A 26 -6.62 0.54 2.32
CA GLU A 26 -7.05 1.11 3.61
C GLU A 26 -6.03 0.89 4.75
N PRO A 27 -5.46 -0.31 4.95
CA PRO A 27 -4.44 -0.53 6.00
C PRO A 27 -3.20 0.35 5.82
N PHE A 28 -2.83 0.70 4.59
CA PHE A 28 -1.66 1.53 4.29
C PHE A 28 -1.93 3.00 4.56
N ASN A 29 -3.16 3.47 4.32
CA ASN A 29 -3.59 4.80 4.70
C ASN A 29 -3.60 4.97 6.24
N PHE A 30 -3.92 3.91 6.97
CA PHE A 30 -3.81 3.93 8.43
C PHE A 30 -2.33 3.95 8.88
N LEU A 31 -1.52 3.06 8.33
CA LEU A 31 -0.08 2.98 8.63
C LEU A 31 0.65 4.31 8.35
N THR A 32 0.40 4.92 7.19
CA THR A 32 1.02 6.22 6.84
C THR A 32 0.59 7.32 7.80
N LYS A 33 -0.69 7.41 8.17
CA LYS A 33 -1.17 8.37 9.19
C LYS A 33 -0.55 8.18 10.56
N GLU A 34 -0.37 6.93 11.01
CA GLU A 34 0.29 6.65 12.29
C GLU A 34 1.79 6.99 12.26
N MET A 35 2.40 7.03 11.07
CA MET A 35 3.81 7.35 10.86
C MET A 35 4.06 8.83 10.52
N GLU A 36 3.02 9.60 10.18
CA GLU A 36 3.10 11.04 9.89
C GLU A 36 2.99 11.87 11.19
N GLY A 37 3.87 12.87 11.35
CA GLY A 37 3.86 13.83 12.48
C GLY A 37 4.83 13.50 13.61
N ASP A 38 4.66 14.11 14.79
CA ASP A 38 5.37 13.76 16.05
C ASP A 38 4.84 12.44 16.66
N GLY A 39 4.53 11.48 15.80
CA GLY A 39 3.95 10.17 16.12
C GLY A 39 4.93 9.27 16.89
N PRO A 40 4.54 8.01 17.15
CA PRO A 40 5.24 7.13 18.07
C PRO A 40 6.74 6.97 17.70
N THR A 41 7.58 6.84 18.73
CA THR A 41 9.03 6.66 18.60
C THR A 41 9.38 5.54 17.62
N GLY A 42 10.50 5.66 16.90
CA GLY A 42 10.90 4.79 15.78
C GLY A 42 10.79 3.27 16.00
N ALA A 43 10.80 2.80 17.26
CA ALA A 43 10.53 1.41 17.61
C ALA A 43 9.13 0.91 17.19
N PHE A 44 8.09 1.74 17.30
CA PHE A 44 6.73 1.40 16.84
C PHE A 44 6.64 1.38 15.31
N VAL A 45 7.33 2.31 14.64
CA VAL A 45 7.40 2.39 13.18
C VAL A 45 8.01 1.12 12.59
N LEU A 46 9.13 0.65 13.14
CA LEU A 46 9.78 -0.58 12.68
C LEU A 46 8.90 -1.82 12.85
N ALA A 47 8.24 -1.98 14.00
CA ALA A 47 7.32 -3.09 14.23
C ALA A 47 6.15 -3.10 13.22
N ASN A 48 5.61 -1.92 12.91
CA ASN A 48 4.56 -1.74 11.91
C ASN A 48 5.04 -2.11 10.50
N TYR A 49 6.24 -1.68 10.09
CA TYR A 49 6.82 -2.10 8.80
C TYR A 49 7.01 -3.61 8.71
N TYR A 50 7.57 -4.25 9.74
CA TYR A 50 7.73 -5.71 9.76
C TYR A 50 6.40 -6.44 9.58
N GLN A 51 5.36 -6.01 10.29
CA GLN A 51 4.05 -6.66 10.21
C GLN A 51 3.40 -6.43 8.83
N ALA A 52 3.45 -5.21 8.30
CA ALA A 52 2.90 -4.87 6.99
C ALA A 52 3.58 -5.66 5.85
N ILE A 53 4.91 -5.71 5.84
CA ILE A 53 5.69 -6.48 4.86
C ILE A 53 5.34 -7.97 4.94
N LYS A 54 5.25 -8.52 6.16
CA LYS A 54 4.91 -9.94 6.38
C LYS A 54 3.53 -10.28 5.82
N ASP A 55 2.53 -9.44 6.03
CA ASP A 55 1.17 -9.70 5.56
C ASP A 55 1.04 -9.48 4.04
N LEU A 56 1.74 -8.50 3.47
CA LEU A 56 1.85 -8.33 2.02
C LEU A 56 2.51 -9.54 1.34
N LYS A 57 3.61 -10.06 1.89
CA LYS A 57 4.28 -11.27 1.36
C LYS A 57 3.34 -12.47 1.34
N LYS A 58 2.49 -12.63 2.36
CA LYS A 58 1.45 -13.68 2.35
C LYS A 58 0.41 -13.45 1.26
N LYS A 59 -0.05 -12.20 1.07
CA LYS A 59 -1.02 -11.85 0.02
C LYS A 59 -0.43 -12.06 -1.38
N GLU A 60 0.81 -11.66 -1.60
CA GLU A 60 1.55 -11.87 -2.85
C GLU A 60 1.69 -13.37 -3.15
N ALA A 61 2.14 -14.17 -2.17
CA ALA A 61 2.30 -15.61 -2.34
C ALA A 61 0.98 -16.36 -2.57
N ALA A 62 -0.12 -15.91 -1.95
CA ALA A 62 -1.44 -16.47 -2.14
C ALA A 62 -2.12 -16.02 -3.44
N SER A 63 -1.61 -14.97 -4.08
CA SER A 63 -2.15 -14.39 -5.30
C SER A 63 -1.60 -15.10 -6.54
N SER A 64 -2.45 -15.36 -7.53
CA SER A 64 -1.95 -15.75 -8.86
C SER A 64 -1.19 -14.58 -9.49
N ARG A 65 -0.25 -14.88 -10.40
CA ARG A 65 0.44 -13.86 -11.21
C ARG A 65 -0.51 -13.12 -12.16
N GLU A 66 -1.67 -13.71 -12.44
CA GLU A 66 -2.72 -13.13 -13.27
C GLU A 66 -3.63 -12.17 -12.48
N ASN A 67 -3.53 -12.16 -11.15
CA ASN A 67 -4.26 -11.21 -10.33
C ASN A 67 -3.72 -9.79 -10.57
N ALA A 68 -4.64 -8.86 -10.87
CA ALA A 68 -4.33 -7.45 -11.07
C ALA A 68 -3.60 -6.80 -9.87
N PHE A 69 -3.75 -7.34 -8.66
CA PHE A 69 -3.09 -6.84 -7.45
C PHE A 69 -1.71 -7.44 -7.19
N HIS A 70 -1.31 -8.53 -7.85
CA HIS A 70 0.03 -9.11 -7.66
C HIS A 70 1.16 -8.08 -7.90
N PRO A 71 1.19 -7.31 -9.02
CA PRO A 71 2.23 -6.29 -9.20
C PRO A 71 2.14 -5.15 -8.16
N MET A 72 0.94 -4.91 -7.59
CA MET A 72 0.75 -3.92 -6.54
C MET A 72 1.38 -4.39 -5.23
N TYR A 73 1.11 -5.61 -4.78
CA TYR A 73 1.71 -6.17 -3.57
C TYR A 73 3.23 -6.16 -3.65
N HIS A 74 3.78 -6.59 -4.79
CA HIS A 74 5.22 -6.57 -5.03
C HIS A 74 5.82 -5.17 -4.81
N LYS A 75 5.21 -4.15 -5.43
CA LYS A 75 5.70 -2.77 -5.36
C LYS A 75 5.56 -2.16 -3.95
N MET A 76 4.50 -2.52 -3.23
CA MET A 76 4.30 -2.09 -1.84
C MET A 76 5.33 -2.72 -0.90
N ILE A 77 5.65 -4.00 -1.09
CA ILE A 77 6.71 -4.69 -0.32
C ILE A 77 8.04 -3.97 -0.53
N THR A 78 8.45 -3.75 -1.78
CA THR A 78 9.71 -3.06 -2.09
C THR A 78 9.79 -1.70 -1.42
N LYS A 79 8.72 -0.89 -1.50
CA LYS A 79 8.73 0.46 -0.91
C LYS A 79 8.80 0.45 0.61
N LEU A 80 8.17 -0.52 1.27
CA LEU A 80 8.24 -0.66 2.73
C LEU A 80 9.58 -1.21 3.20
N GLU A 81 10.22 -2.08 2.43
CA GLU A 81 11.58 -2.56 2.70
C GLU A 81 12.58 -1.40 2.62
N GLU A 82 12.46 -0.51 1.63
CA GLU A 82 13.25 0.73 1.54
C GLU A 82 13.06 1.62 2.79
N TYR A 83 11.82 1.91 3.19
CA TYR A 83 11.57 2.75 4.37
C TYR A 83 12.00 2.09 5.68
N GLN A 84 11.93 0.76 5.76
CA GLN A 84 12.44 0.03 6.91
C GLN A 84 13.96 0.15 7.00
N GLU A 85 14.68 0.03 5.88
CA GLU A 85 16.13 0.22 5.83
C GLU A 85 16.52 1.64 6.26
N GLU A 86 15.88 2.67 5.70
CA GLU A 86 16.08 4.07 6.09
C GLU A 86 15.85 4.30 7.61
N ALA A 87 14.80 3.69 8.17
CA ALA A 87 14.50 3.79 9.60
C ALA A 87 15.51 3.04 10.50
N LEU A 88 16.11 1.95 10.01
CA LEU A 88 17.16 1.20 10.72
C LEU A 88 18.51 1.94 10.72
N GLU A 89 18.76 2.78 9.71
CA GLU A 89 19.96 3.62 9.60
C GLU A 89 19.86 4.93 10.41
N CYS A 90 18.67 5.27 10.91
CA CYS A 90 18.48 6.47 11.71
C CYS A 90 19.21 6.36 13.06
N GLU A 91 20.05 7.34 13.36
CA GLU A 91 20.69 7.45 14.68
C GLU A 91 19.63 7.81 15.73
N PRO A 92 19.65 7.16 16.91
CA PRO A 92 18.82 7.58 18.03
C PRO A 92 19.21 9.00 18.45
N LEU A 93 18.22 9.89 18.59
CA LEU A 93 18.39 11.25 19.11
C LEU A 93 18.91 11.27 20.55
#